data_AF-A0A661BSU0-F1
#
_entry.id   AF-A0A661BSU0-F1
#
_cell.length_a   1.000
_cell.length_b   1.000
_cell.length_c   1.000
_cell.angle_alpha   90.00
_cell.angle_beta   90.00
_cell.angle_gamma   90.00
#
_symmetry.space_group_name_H-M   'P 1'
#
loop_
_entity.id
_entity.type
_entity.pdbx_description
1 polymer ?
#
loop_
_entity_poly.entity_id
_entity_poly.type
_entity_poly.pdbx_seq_one_letter_code
_entity_poly.pdbx_strand_id
1 'polypeptide(L)'
;MISFTELLTASDAELVKTFYNVKSDPSVDFIKNINSIAEQLELNHSQLVSAIGFNKNIRDLTDIITVLGFKSYKVMIYRRNELFTTDTYQQLGIDNILDIYSARLEDEEILDTLRELLQPRLQHIEADIEKTDDPGYTFSYRMEIHSIYQSGIADKSFAEERIQKDIGKFRHMASELSEMINAGIFPPSNFFFMESISPDEKRELIQQDHVSSDMVKNRLQNAKISAEEREMLEEFV
;
A
#
# COMPACT_ATOMS: atom_id res chain seq x y z
N MET A 1 19.35 -18.42 -9.11
CA MET A 1 18.04 -18.26 -8.46
C MET A 1 17.80 -16.77 -8.40
N ILE A 2 16.67 -16.30 -8.92
CA ILE A 2 16.36 -14.87 -8.98
C ILE A 2 15.23 -14.60 -7.99
N SER A 3 15.43 -13.64 -7.10
CA SER A 3 14.44 -13.21 -6.12
C SER A 3 13.44 -12.23 -6.74
N PHE A 4 12.32 -12.00 -6.05
CA PHE A 4 11.33 -10.99 -6.42
C PHE A 4 11.98 -9.61 -6.60
N THR A 5 12.78 -9.18 -5.62
CA THR A 5 13.45 -7.87 -5.60
C THR A 5 14.47 -7.73 -6.72
N GLU A 6 15.25 -8.80 -6.99
CA GLU A 6 16.19 -8.82 -8.11
C GLU A 6 15.46 -8.66 -9.45
N LEU A 7 14.30 -9.30 -9.62
CA LEU A 7 13.52 -9.17 -10.85
C LEU A 7 12.88 -7.78 -10.99
N LEU A 8 12.40 -7.21 -9.88
CA LEU A 8 11.79 -5.88 -9.83
C LEU A 8 12.78 -4.76 -10.19
N THR A 9 14.06 -4.92 -9.81
CA THR A 9 15.10 -3.89 -9.96
C THR A 9 16.11 -4.20 -11.08
N ALA A 10 16.00 -5.35 -11.74
CA ALA A 10 16.88 -5.77 -12.82
C ALA A 10 16.96 -4.73 -13.96
N SER A 11 18.17 -4.54 -14.46
CA SER A 11 18.43 -3.83 -15.71
C SER A 11 17.82 -4.54 -16.93
N ASP A 12 17.70 -3.83 -18.04
CA ASP A 12 17.30 -4.37 -19.34
C ASP A 12 18.11 -5.63 -19.73
N ALA A 13 19.43 -5.57 -19.61
CA ALA A 13 20.33 -6.68 -19.93
C ALA A 13 20.11 -7.91 -19.03
N GLU A 14 19.86 -7.69 -17.73
CA GLU A 14 19.59 -8.76 -16.77
C GLU A 14 18.24 -9.42 -17.02
N LEU A 15 17.22 -8.62 -17.33
CA LEU A 15 15.90 -9.13 -17.73
C LEU A 15 16.01 -9.97 -19.01
N VAL A 16 16.66 -9.46 -20.06
CA VAL A 16 16.86 -10.23 -21.30
C VAL A 16 17.60 -11.53 -21.04
N LYS A 17 18.68 -11.51 -20.25
CA LYS A 17 19.44 -12.72 -19.87
C LYS A 17 18.58 -13.73 -19.10
N THR A 18 17.72 -13.25 -18.22
CA THR A 18 16.82 -14.09 -17.42
C THR A 18 15.81 -14.78 -18.33
N PHE A 19 15.10 -14.01 -19.16
CA PHE A 19 14.03 -14.55 -20.00
C PHE A 19 14.51 -15.30 -21.25
N TYR A 20 15.77 -15.12 -21.67
CA TYR A 20 16.36 -15.93 -22.74
C TYR A 20 16.40 -17.44 -22.40
N ASN A 21 16.54 -17.78 -21.12
CA ASN A 21 16.64 -19.17 -20.66
C ASN A 21 15.29 -19.77 -20.24
N VAL A 22 14.24 -18.94 -20.18
CA VAL A 22 12.89 -19.35 -19.78
C VAL A 22 12.22 -20.04 -20.95
N LYS A 23 11.63 -21.21 -20.70
CA LYS A 23 10.82 -21.90 -21.70
C LYS A 23 9.38 -21.41 -21.59
N SER A 24 8.91 -20.74 -22.63
CA SER A 24 7.48 -20.45 -22.83
C SER A 24 6.87 -21.48 -23.79
N ASP A 25 5.64 -21.89 -23.49
CA ASP A 25 4.84 -22.72 -24.39
C ASP A 25 3.63 -21.92 -24.89
N PRO A 26 3.63 -21.45 -26.15
CA PRO A 26 2.53 -20.66 -26.70
C PRO A 26 1.26 -21.50 -26.95
N SER A 27 1.32 -22.82 -26.81
CA SER A 27 0.18 -23.72 -27.03
C SER A 27 -0.69 -23.93 -25.79
N VAL A 28 -0.18 -23.60 -24.60
CA VAL A 28 -0.95 -23.70 -23.36
C VAL A 28 -1.74 -22.42 -23.08
N ASP A 29 -2.74 -22.55 -22.21
CA ASP A 29 -3.50 -21.41 -21.71
C ASP A 29 -2.57 -20.34 -21.12
N PHE A 30 -2.92 -19.08 -21.34
CA PHE A 30 -2.13 -17.91 -20.96
C PHE A 30 -1.74 -17.90 -19.48
N ILE A 31 -2.66 -18.23 -18.56
CA ILE A 31 -2.37 -18.28 -17.13
C ILE A 31 -1.45 -19.45 -16.80
N LYS A 32 -1.63 -20.59 -17.48
CA LYS A 32 -0.73 -21.75 -17.34
C LYS A 32 0.69 -21.45 -17.82
N ASN A 33 0.86 -20.71 -18.91
CA ASN A 33 2.17 -20.27 -19.38
C ASN A 33 2.87 -19.41 -18.32
N ILE A 34 2.19 -18.40 -17.77
CA ILE A 34 2.76 -17.56 -16.71
C ILE A 34 3.13 -18.38 -15.48
N ASN A 35 2.25 -19.27 -15.02
CA ASN A 35 2.54 -20.14 -13.87
C ASN A 35 3.77 -21.03 -14.10
N SER A 36 3.91 -21.60 -15.30
CA SER A 36 5.08 -22.43 -15.65
C SER A 36 6.37 -21.61 -15.70
N ILE A 37 6.31 -20.36 -16.16
CA ILE A 37 7.46 -19.45 -16.13
C ILE A 37 7.79 -19.04 -14.69
N ALA A 38 6.78 -18.74 -13.89
CA ALA A 38 6.95 -18.38 -12.49
C ALA A 38 7.62 -19.52 -11.71
N GLU A 39 7.17 -20.76 -11.91
CA GLU A 39 7.77 -21.96 -11.32
C GLU A 39 9.24 -22.14 -11.72
N GLN A 40 9.60 -21.91 -12.99
CA GLN A 40 11.00 -21.94 -13.45
C GLN A 40 11.89 -20.89 -12.75
N LEU A 41 11.29 -19.79 -12.29
CA LEU A 41 11.97 -18.71 -11.56
C LEU A 41 11.79 -18.82 -10.04
N GLU A 42 11.13 -19.88 -9.55
CA GLU A 42 10.80 -20.09 -8.13
C GLU A 42 9.95 -18.96 -7.52
N LEU A 43 9.08 -18.37 -8.35
CA LEU A 43 8.10 -17.35 -7.97
C LEU A 43 6.69 -17.90 -8.15
N ASN A 44 5.71 -17.27 -7.51
CA ASN A 44 4.30 -17.47 -7.86
C ASN A 44 3.84 -16.52 -8.97
N HIS A 45 2.62 -16.74 -9.48
CA HIS A 45 2.01 -15.92 -10.54
C HIS A 45 2.06 -14.42 -10.21
N SER A 46 1.61 -14.07 -9.01
CA SER A 46 1.45 -12.68 -8.59
C SER A 46 2.79 -11.99 -8.42
N GLN A 47 3.77 -12.69 -7.85
CA GLN A 47 5.15 -12.24 -7.72
C GLN A 47 5.79 -11.97 -9.08
N LEU A 48 5.73 -12.92 -10.02
CA LEU A 48 6.30 -12.74 -11.34
C LEU A 48 5.68 -11.54 -12.08
N VAL A 49 4.35 -11.48 -12.14
CA VAL A 49 3.65 -10.43 -12.87
C VAL A 49 3.88 -9.06 -12.22
N SER A 50 3.92 -8.98 -10.89
CA SER A 50 4.11 -7.71 -10.19
C SER A 50 5.55 -7.22 -10.25
N ALA A 51 6.54 -8.09 -10.03
CA ALA A 51 7.96 -7.72 -10.15
C ALA A 51 8.27 -7.19 -11.55
N ILE A 52 7.86 -7.92 -12.59
CA ILE A 52 8.06 -7.48 -13.97
C ILE A 52 7.25 -6.23 -14.29
N GLY A 53 5.99 -6.20 -13.87
CA GLY A 53 5.09 -5.11 -14.17
C GLY A 53 5.46 -3.79 -13.50
N PHE A 54 6.16 -3.81 -12.37
CA PHE A 54 6.69 -2.63 -11.69
C PHE A 54 8.19 -2.40 -11.96
N ASN A 55 8.83 -3.17 -12.84
CA ASN A 55 10.18 -2.85 -13.28
C ASN A 55 10.12 -1.75 -14.35
N LYS A 56 10.81 -0.62 -14.13
CA LYS A 56 10.78 0.54 -15.04
C LYS A 56 11.21 0.22 -16.48
N ASN A 57 12.09 -0.77 -16.66
CA ASN A 57 12.66 -1.12 -17.96
C ASN A 57 11.70 -1.95 -18.82
N ILE A 58 10.63 -2.52 -18.26
CA ILE A 58 9.77 -3.46 -19.00
C ILE A 58 9.00 -2.79 -20.15
N ARG A 59 8.80 -1.47 -20.10
CA ARG A 59 8.07 -0.68 -21.12
C ARG A 59 8.66 -0.87 -22.52
N ASP A 60 9.98 -1.02 -22.58
CA ASP A 60 10.73 -1.13 -23.83
C ASP A 60 11.04 -2.58 -24.22
N LEU A 61 10.70 -3.56 -23.39
CA LEU A 61 11.06 -4.96 -23.55
C LEU A 61 9.87 -5.81 -24.05
N THR A 62 9.37 -5.48 -25.24
CA THR A 62 8.20 -6.13 -25.85
C THR A 62 8.34 -7.65 -26.02
N ASP A 63 9.56 -8.13 -26.20
CA ASP A 63 9.84 -9.56 -26.35
C ASP A 63 9.55 -10.31 -25.05
N ILE A 64 9.92 -9.76 -23.89
CA ILE A 64 9.64 -10.36 -22.58
C ILE A 64 8.13 -10.39 -22.31
N ILE A 65 7.44 -9.30 -22.64
CA ILE A 65 5.97 -9.22 -22.57
C ILE A 65 5.32 -10.35 -23.38
N THR A 66 5.86 -10.61 -24.57
CA THR A 66 5.39 -11.67 -25.47
C THR A 66 5.72 -13.07 -24.95
N VAL A 67 6.91 -13.28 -24.37
CA VAL A 67 7.32 -14.55 -23.72
C VAL A 67 6.39 -14.90 -22.57
N LEU A 68 5.96 -13.91 -21.78
CA LEU A 68 4.96 -14.10 -20.74
C LEU A 68 3.55 -14.38 -21.30
N GLY A 69 3.34 -14.21 -22.60
CA GLY A 69 2.08 -14.46 -23.30
C GLY A 69 1.13 -13.25 -23.35
N PHE A 70 1.59 -12.06 -22.91
CA PHE A 70 0.78 -10.85 -22.98
C PHE A 70 0.76 -10.31 -24.40
N LYS A 71 -0.43 -9.91 -24.87
CA LYS A 71 -0.62 -9.33 -26.21
C LYS A 71 -0.05 -7.92 -26.34
N SER A 72 0.09 -7.20 -25.23
CA SER A 72 0.64 -5.85 -25.19
C SER A 72 1.00 -5.46 -23.76
N TYR A 73 1.84 -4.43 -23.64
CA TYR A 73 2.17 -3.80 -22.37
C TYR A 73 0.91 -3.40 -21.59
N LYS A 74 -0.09 -2.83 -22.25
CA LYS A 74 -1.36 -2.44 -21.60
C LYS A 74 -2.09 -3.60 -20.92
N VAL A 75 -2.10 -4.79 -21.54
CA VAL A 75 -2.75 -5.98 -20.95
C VAL A 75 -1.97 -6.48 -19.74
N MET A 76 -0.63 -6.42 -19.79
CA MET A 76 0.23 -6.75 -18.66
C MET A 76 -0.01 -5.80 -17.48
N ILE A 77 -0.08 -4.50 -17.76
CA ILE A 77 -0.36 -3.48 -16.75
C ILE A 77 -1.74 -3.68 -16.12
N TYR A 78 -2.76 -4.00 -16.91
CA TYR A 78 -4.09 -4.34 -16.38
C TYR A 78 -4.02 -5.52 -15.40
N ARG A 79 -3.35 -6.61 -15.78
CA ARG A 79 -3.23 -7.81 -14.93
C ARG A 79 -2.39 -7.54 -13.68
N ARG A 80 -1.30 -6.78 -13.80
CA ARG A 80 -0.49 -6.32 -12.66
C ARG A 80 -1.36 -5.53 -11.68
N ASN A 81 -2.13 -4.55 -12.18
CA ASN A 81 -2.97 -3.70 -11.34
C ASN A 81 -4.05 -4.51 -10.62
N GLU A 82 -4.69 -5.45 -11.33
CA GLU A 82 -5.65 -6.38 -10.73
C GLU A 82 -4.99 -7.16 -9.58
N LEU A 83 -3.89 -7.88 -9.85
CA LEU A 83 -3.20 -8.68 -8.85
C LEU A 83 -2.74 -7.84 -7.66
N PHE A 84 -2.13 -6.68 -7.92
CA PHE A 84 -1.64 -5.78 -6.88
C PHE A 84 -2.78 -5.22 -6.02
N THR A 85 -3.96 -4.95 -6.59
CA THR A 85 -5.07 -4.37 -5.81
C THR A 85 -5.91 -5.41 -5.09
N THR A 86 -6.02 -6.63 -5.62
CA THR A 86 -6.87 -7.68 -5.04
C THR A 86 -6.12 -8.67 -4.16
N ASP A 87 -4.80 -8.81 -4.29
CA ASP A 87 -4.02 -9.70 -3.41
C ASP A 87 -3.77 -9.03 -2.05
N THR A 88 -4.45 -9.54 -1.03
CA THR A 88 -4.39 -9.09 0.35
C THR A 88 -3.36 -9.90 1.16
N TYR A 89 -2.11 -9.88 0.68
CA TYR A 89 -0.95 -10.54 1.28
C TYR A 89 -0.92 -12.07 1.18
N GLN A 90 -1.66 -12.64 0.23
CA GLN A 90 -1.74 -14.09 0.06
C GLN A 90 -0.63 -14.63 -0.84
N GLN A 91 -0.44 -14.00 -2.00
CA GLN A 91 0.64 -14.33 -2.94
C GLN A 91 1.71 -13.25 -2.98
N LEU A 92 1.36 -12.01 -2.68
CA LEU A 92 2.27 -10.87 -2.54
C LEU A 92 2.40 -10.52 -1.06
N GLY A 93 3.31 -11.18 -0.36
CA GLY A 93 3.58 -10.87 1.05
C GLY A 93 4.03 -9.42 1.25
N ILE A 94 3.92 -8.91 2.48
CA ILE A 94 4.22 -7.51 2.80
C ILE A 94 5.60 -7.06 2.30
N ASP A 95 6.63 -7.91 2.39
CA ASP A 95 7.98 -7.60 1.90
C ASP A 95 7.98 -7.29 0.39
N ASN A 96 7.21 -8.03 -0.42
CA ASN A 96 7.09 -7.77 -1.86
C ASN A 96 6.40 -6.42 -2.14
N ILE A 97 5.43 -6.04 -1.31
CA ILE A 97 4.73 -4.77 -1.43
C ILE A 97 5.65 -3.59 -1.10
N LEU A 98 6.45 -3.71 -0.04
CA LEU A 98 7.43 -2.69 0.35
C LEU A 98 8.53 -2.53 -0.71
N ASP A 99 8.96 -3.62 -1.33
CA ASP A 99 9.88 -3.58 -2.47
C ASP A 99 9.27 -2.82 -3.65
N ILE A 100 8.00 -3.09 -4.01
CA ILE A 100 7.28 -2.35 -5.06
C ILE A 100 7.22 -0.86 -4.75
N TYR A 101 6.91 -0.48 -3.50
CA TYR A 101 6.89 0.92 -3.08
C TYR A 101 8.25 1.60 -3.15
N SER A 102 9.33 0.83 -3.06
CA SER A 102 10.69 1.34 -3.23
C SER A 102 11.03 1.57 -4.71
N ALA A 103 10.45 0.82 -5.65
CA ALA A 103 10.71 0.94 -7.09
C ALA A 103 10.39 2.34 -7.67
N ARG A 104 9.44 3.07 -7.06
CA ARG A 104 9.11 4.45 -7.44
C ARG A 104 10.29 5.42 -7.39
N LEU A 105 11.31 5.12 -6.57
CA LEU A 105 12.48 6.00 -6.40
C LEU A 105 13.23 6.18 -7.72
N GLU A 106 12.99 5.29 -8.68
CA GLU A 106 13.67 5.26 -9.95
C GLU A 106 12.80 5.69 -11.14
N ASP A 107 11.50 5.93 -10.95
CA ASP A 107 10.55 6.20 -12.04
C ASP A 107 9.25 6.89 -11.57
N GLU A 108 8.94 8.06 -12.15
CA GLU A 108 7.77 8.89 -11.80
C GLU A 108 6.44 8.28 -12.29
N GLU A 109 6.43 7.58 -13.42
CA GLU A 109 5.22 6.91 -13.95
C GLU A 109 4.83 5.71 -13.06
N ILE A 110 5.80 5.05 -12.41
CA ILE A 110 5.53 4.07 -11.34
C ILE A 110 4.89 4.77 -10.14
N LEU A 111 5.41 5.92 -9.70
CA LEU A 111 4.80 6.67 -8.60
C LEU A 111 3.34 7.02 -8.87
N ASP A 112 3.05 7.56 -10.05
CA ASP A 112 1.69 7.95 -10.45
C ASP A 112 0.76 6.72 -10.52
N THR A 113 1.26 5.62 -11.10
CA THR A 113 0.55 4.34 -11.08
C THR A 113 0.22 3.91 -9.65
N LEU A 114 1.19 3.93 -8.74
CA LEU A 114 0.98 3.47 -7.36
C LEU A 114 -0.09 4.32 -6.66
N ARG A 115 -0.08 5.65 -6.85
CA ARG A 115 -1.10 6.56 -6.31
C ARG A 115 -2.51 6.18 -6.75
N GLU A 116 -2.70 5.84 -8.02
CA GLU A 116 -4.00 5.39 -8.54
C GLU A 116 -4.45 4.05 -7.91
N LEU A 117 -3.51 3.18 -7.57
CA LEU A 117 -3.79 1.83 -7.05
C LEU A 117 -3.94 1.78 -5.53
N LEU A 118 -3.47 2.78 -4.78
CA LEU A 118 -3.52 2.78 -3.32
C LEU A 118 -4.94 2.60 -2.79
N GLN A 119 -5.88 3.43 -3.27
CA GLN A 119 -7.25 3.42 -2.77
C GLN A 119 -7.95 2.05 -2.98
N PRO A 120 -8.01 1.49 -4.20
CA PRO A 120 -8.62 0.17 -4.39
C PRO A 120 -7.86 -0.93 -3.63
N ARG A 121 -6.53 -0.85 -3.50
CA ARG A 121 -5.77 -1.83 -2.71
C ARG A 121 -6.16 -1.82 -1.24
N LEU A 122 -6.15 -0.65 -0.60
CA LEU A 122 -6.54 -0.54 0.81
C LEU A 122 -7.99 -0.96 1.05
N GLN A 123 -8.90 -0.67 0.11
CA GLN A 123 -10.29 -1.13 0.21
C GLN A 123 -10.42 -2.66 0.25
N HIS A 124 -9.68 -3.39 -0.58
CA HIS A 124 -9.69 -4.85 -0.54
C HIS A 124 -9.07 -5.38 0.76
N ILE A 125 -7.94 -4.81 1.20
CA ILE A 125 -7.28 -5.20 2.46
C ILE A 125 -8.22 -4.99 3.66
N GLU A 126 -8.84 -3.82 3.75
CA GLU A 126 -9.77 -3.45 4.82
C GLU A 126 -10.99 -4.38 4.83
N ALA A 127 -11.54 -4.70 3.66
CA ALA A 127 -12.65 -5.65 3.53
C ALA A 127 -12.27 -7.08 3.95
N ASP A 128 -11.02 -7.50 3.78
CA ASP A 128 -10.56 -8.82 4.22
C ASP A 128 -10.19 -8.85 5.71
N ILE A 129 -9.68 -7.74 6.27
CA ILE A 129 -9.49 -7.57 7.72
C ILE A 129 -10.82 -7.77 8.46
N GLU A 130 -11.95 -7.36 7.90
CA GLU A 130 -13.26 -7.58 8.53
C GLU A 130 -13.70 -9.05 8.56
N LYS A 131 -13.12 -9.90 7.70
CA LYS A 131 -13.50 -11.31 7.54
C LYS A 131 -12.53 -12.27 8.22
N THR A 132 -11.39 -11.77 8.71
CA THR A 132 -10.31 -12.59 9.27
C THR A 132 -9.97 -12.19 10.69
N ASP A 133 -9.67 -13.17 11.53
CA ASP A 133 -9.14 -12.97 12.89
C ASP A 133 -7.60 -13.07 12.92
N ASP A 134 -6.94 -13.21 11.76
CA ASP A 134 -5.48 -13.35 11.68
C ASP A 134 -4.76 -12.02 12.03
N PRO A 135 -4.01 -11.96 13.15
CA PRO A 135 -3.27 -10.75 13.53
C PRO A 135 -2.20 -10.35 12.50
N GLY A 136 -1.72 -11.29 11.67
CA GLY A 136 -0.73 -11.03 10.63
C GLY A 136 -1.22 -10.04 9.57
N TYR A 137 -2.53 -10.03 9.28
CA TYR A 137 -3.13 -9.06 8.36
C TYR A 137 -3.06 -7.65 8.92
N THR A 138 -3.38 -7.48 10.21
CA THR A 138 -3.29 -6.18 10.89
C THR A 138 -1.86 -5.69 10.88
N PHE A 139 -0.89 -6.55 11.22
CA PHE A 139 0.53 -6.18 11.18
C PHE A 139 0.99 -5.72 9.79
N SER A 140 0.63 -6.47 8.74
CA SER A 140 0.98 -6.14 7.37
C SER A 140 0.34 -4.83 6.91
N TYR A 141 -0.94 -4.61 7.25
CA TYR A 141 -1.65 -3.36 6.97
C TYR A 141 -0.99 -2.14 7.65
N ARG A 142 -0.58 -2.26 8.92
CA ARG A 142 0.15 -1.20 9.62
C ARG A 142 1.46 -0.85 8.91
N MET A 143 2.24 -1.86 8.52
CA MET A 143 3.48 -1.65 7.77
C MET A 143 3.22 -0.98 6.41
N GLU A 144 2.15 -1.38 5.73
CA GLU A 144 1.81 -0.81 4.43
C GLU A 144 1.40 0.67 4.55
N ILE A 145 0.52 1.00 5.51
CA ILE A 145 0.11 2.38 5.81
C ILE A 145 1.32 3.24 6.15
N HIS A 146 2.18 2.77 7.06
CA HIS A 146 3.42 3.46 7.39
C HIS A 146 4.27 3.72 6.13
N SER A 147 4.47 2.69 5.30
CA SER A 147 5.30 2.79 4.10
C SER A 147 4.77 3.81 3.10
N ILE A 148 3.46 3.83 2.80
CA ILE A 148 2.90 4.74 1.78
C ILE A 148 3.02 6.21 2.18
N TYR A 149 2.91 6.53 3.48
CA TYR A 149 3.07 7.89 4.00
C TYR A 149 4.53 8.31 4.10
N GLN A 150 5.39 7.48 4.72
CA GLN A 150 6.82 7.81 4.85
C GLN A 150 7.53 7.88 3.50
N SER A 151 7.04 7.11 2.53
CA SER A 151 7.52 7.17 1.16
C SER A 151 6.96 8.35 0.37
N GLY A 152 5.94 9.06 0.84
CA GLY A 152 5.30 10.14 0.07
C GLY A 152 4.57 9.63 -1.19
N ILE A 153 4.17 8.36 -1.21
CA ILE A 153 3.25 7.82 -2.23
C ILE A 153 1.86 8.39 -1.95
N ALA A 154 1.41 8.22 -0.70
CA ALA A 154 0.21 8.88 -0.19
C ALA A 154 0.46 10.39 -0.13
N ASP A 155 -0.27 11.12 -0.97
CA ASP A 155 -0.20 12.58 -0.99
C ASP A 155 -1.30 13.20 -0.13
N LYS A 156 -1.35 14.53 -0.15
CA LYS A 156 -2.36 15.27 0.60
C LYS A 156 -3.78 14.94 0.13
N SER A 157 -4.01 14.81 -1.18
CA SER A 157 -5.35 14.52 -1.72
C SER A 157 -5.86 13.17 -1.23
N PHE A 158 -4.99 12.16 -1.26
CA PHE A 158 -5.28 10.84 -0.73
C PHE A 158 -5.61 10.89 0.77
N ALA A 159 -4.79 11.60 1.56
CA ALA A 159 -5.00 11.73 2.99
C ALA A 159 -6.31 12.46 3.32
N GLU A 160 -6.67 13.52 2.60
CA GLU A 160 -7.97 14.21 2.74
C GLU A 160 -9.14 13.27 2.51
N GLU A 161 -9.07 12.43 1.48
CA GLU A 161 -10.10 11.45 1.19
C GLU A 161 -10.25 10.41 2.32
N ARG A 162 -9.12 9.92 2.87
CA ARG A 162 -9.14 8.96 3.98
C ARG A 162 -9.75 9.56 5.25
N ILE A 163 -9.51 10.83 5.54
CA ILE A 163 -10.11 11.54 6.69
C ILE A 163 -11.64 11.66 6.53
N GLN A 164 -12.13 11.91 5.32
CA GLN A 164 -13.55 12.11 5.04
C GLN A 164 -14.37 10.80 5.05
N LYS A 165 -13.72 9.65 4.88
CA LYS A 165 -14.36 8.35 4.90
C LYS A 165 -14.66 7.87 6.33
N ASP A 166 -15.73 7.09 6.46
CA ASP A 166 -16.09 6.40 7.71
C ASP A 166 -15.27 5.12 7.87
N ILE A 167 -13.98 5.30 8.14
CA ILE A 167 -12.97 4.24 8.26
C ILE A 167 -12.19 4.35 9.58
N GLY A 168 -12.72 5.05 10.57
CA GLY A 168 -12.02 5.36 11.83
C GLY A 168 -11.44 4.12 12.52
N LYS A 169 -12.14 2.98 12.43
CA LYS A 169 -11.65 1.66 12.89
C LYS A 169 -10.29 1.30 12.27
N PHE A 170 -10.14 1.43 10.96
CA PHE A 170 -8.91 1.07 10.24
C PHE A 170 -7.82 2.12 10.44
N ARG A 171 -8.19 3.41 10.45
CA ARG A 171 -7.24 4.50 10.75
C ARG A 171 -6.62 4.35 12.12
N HIS A 172 -7.43 4.06 13.14
CA HIS A 172 -6.96 3.82 14.50
C HIS A 172 -6.10 2.55 14.57
N MET A 173 -6.53 1.46 13.94
CA MET A 173 -5.74 0.22 13.85
C MET A 173 -4.34 0.46 13.27
N ALA A 174 -4.23 1.37 12.30
CA ALA A 174 -2.98 1.70 11.64
C ALA A 174 -2.19 2.87 12.24
N SER A 175 -2.71 3.53 13.29
CA SER A 175 -2.16 4.81 13.75
C SER A 175 -2.03 5.83 12.62
N GLU A 176 -2.96 5.80 11.65
CA GLU A 176 -2.80 6.47 10.36
C GLU A 176 -2.70 7.99 10.49
N LEU A 177 -3.42 8.59 11.45
CA LEU A 177 -3.34 10.04 11.69
C LEU A 177 -1.92 10.46 12.09
N SER A 178 -1.24 9.65 12.90
CA SER A 178 0.14 9.89 13.28
C SER A 178 1.08 9.75 12.09
N GLU A 179 0.83 8.80 11.19
CA GLU A 179 1.58 8.68 9.94
C GLU A 179 1.41 9.93 9.05
N MET A 180 0.18 10.45 8.94
CA MET A 180 -0.08 11.71 8.23
C MET A 180 0.64 12.92 8.87
N ILE A 181 0.71 12.98 10.20
CA ILE A 181 1.44 14.02 10.94
C ILE A 181 2.95 13.89 10.70
N ASN A 182 3.49 12.69 10.84
CA ASN A 182 4.92 12.41 10.69
C ASN A 182 5.40 12.67 9.27
N ALA A 183 4.56 12.37 8.27
CA ALA A 183 4.81 12.73 6.88
C ALA A 183 4.65 14.24 6.58
N GLY A 184 4.22 15.04 7.56
CA GLY A 184 4.07 16.49 7.43
C GLY A 184 2.88 16.93 6.57
N ILE A 185 1.91 16.05 6.34
CA ILE A 185 0.74 16.35 5.48
C ILE A 185 -0.22 17.30 6.20
N PHE A 186 -0.46 17.06 7.49
CA PHE A 186 -1.33 17.89 8.33
C PHE A 186 -0.72 18.10 9.71
N PRO A 187 -0.93 19.28 10.33
CA PRO A 187 -0.55 19.50 11.71
C PRO A 187 -1.49 18.72 12.66
N PRO A 188 -1.01 18.30 13.85
CA PRO A 188 -1.82 17.59 14.85
C PRO A 188 -3.13 18.29 15.21
N SER A 189 -3.12 19.63 15.25
CA SER A 189 -4.28 20.45 15.56
C SER A 189 -5.44 20.23 14.58
N ASN A 190 -5.17 19.94 13.30
CA ASN A 190 -6.23 19.71 12.33
C ASN A 190 -7.07 18.49 12.72
N PHE A 191 -6.43 17.42 13.17
CA PHE A 191 -7.12 16.20 13.57
C PHE A 191 -7.78 16.36 14.94
N PHE A 192 -7.05 16.89 15.91
CA PHE A 192 -7.51 16.94 17.30
C PHE A 192 -8.80 17.77 17.48
N PHE A 193 -8.97 18.84 16.70
CA PHE A 193 -10.15 19.69 16.76
C PHE A 193 -11.24 19.32 15.75
N MET A 194 -11.03 18.29 14.93
CA MET A 194 -12.01 17.84 13.94
C MET A 194 -13.05 16.92 14.59
N GLU A 195 -14.32 17.14 14.27
CA GLU A 195 -15.44 16.37 14.86
C GLU A 195 -15.61 14.98 14.24
N SER A 196 -15.10 14.77 13.02
CA SER A 196 -15.13 13.45 12.35
C SER A 196 -14.04 12.48 12.85
N ILE A 197 -13.14 12.95 13.72
CA ILE A 197 -12.13 12.11 14.35
C ILE A 197 -12.67 11.62 15.68
N SER A 198 -12.64 10.30 15.86
CA SER A 198 -13.19 9.64 17.04
C SER A 198 -12.42 9.97 18.34
N PRO A 199 -13.04 9.80 19.52
CA PRO A 199 -12.34 9.93 20.79
C PRO A 199 -11.10 9.02 20.90
N ASP A 200 -11.16 7.79 20.39
CA ASP A 200 -10.03 6.85 20.42
C ASP A 200 -8.86 7.31 19.55
N GLU A 201 -9.14 7.80 18.34
CA GLU A 201 -8.12 8.41 17.48
C GLU A 201 -7.49 9.65 18.16
N LYS A 202 -8.28 10.48 18.86
CA LYS A 202 -7.76 11.63 19.61
C LYS A 202 -6.93 11.21 20.83
N ARG A 203 -7.35 10.17 21.56
CA ARG A 203 -6.61 9.58 22.68
C ARG A 203 -5.22 9.14 22.22
N GLU A 204 -5.16 8.47 21.07
CA GLU A 204 -3.90 8.05 20.47
C GLU A 204 -2.98 9.23 20.12
N LEU A 205 -3.50 10.31 19.54
CA LEU A 205 -2.72 11.51 19.27
C LEU A 205 -2.11 12.14 20.54
N ILE A 206 -2.80 12.05 21.68
CA ILE A 206 -2.27 12.50 22.97
C ILE A 206 -1.16 11.56 23.45
N GLN A 207 -1.40 10.24 23.40
CA GLN A 207 -0.45 9.23 23.86
C GLN A 207 0.85 9.19 23.04
N GLN A 208 0.81 9.62 21.79
CA GLN A 208 1.98 9.73 20.91
C GLN A 208 2.64 11.12 20.94
N ASP A 209 2.34 11.94 21.95
CA ASP A 209 2.92 13.27 22.16
C ASP A 209 2.69 14.27 21.00
N HIS A 210 1.72 14.01 20.11
CA HIS A 210 1.34 14.93 19.05
C HIS A 210 0.46 16.08 19.56
N VAL A 211 -0.22 15.89 20.69
CA VAL A 211 -1.14 16.86 21.29
C VAL A 211 -0.65 17.24 22.68
N SER A 212 -0.48 18.55 22.92
CA SER A 212 -0.07 19.07 24.23
C SER A 212 -1.23 19.16 25.23
N SER A 213 -0.91 19.17 26.52
CA SER A 213 -1.91 19.39 27.58
C SER A 213 -2.66 20.71 27.45
N ASP A 214 -2.04 21.75 26.88
CA ASP A 214 -2.71 23.03 26.59
C ASP A 214 -3.75 22.89 25.48
N MET A 215 -3.51 22.06 24.46
CA MET A 215 -4.51 21.75 23.43
C MET A 215 -5.68 20.98 24.02
N VAL A 216 -5.44 20.02 24.91
CA VAL A 216 -6.48 19.27 25.64
C VAL A 216 -7.36 20.23 26.45
N LYS A 217 -6.74 21.11 27.25
CA LYS A 217 -7.45 22.14 28.02
C LYS A 217 -8.27 23.07 27.13
N ASN A 218 -7.75 23.46 25.97
CA ASN A 218 -8.48 24.26 25.00
C ASN A 218 -9.72 23.52 24.47
N ARG A 219 -9.57 22.25 24.08
CA ARG A 219 -10.68 21.43 23.56
C ARG A 219 -11.79 21.24 24.60
N LEU A 220 -11.45 21.05 25.88
CA LEU A 220 -12.42 20.92 26.97
C LEU A 220 -13.31 22.17 27.19
N GLN A 221 -12.85 23.36 26.75
CA GLN A 221 -13.64 24.59 26.80
C GLN A 221 -14.80 24.58 25.78
N ASN A 222 -14.74 23.72 24.76
CA ASN A 222 -15.82 23.59 23.80
C ASN A 222 -17.01 22.83 24.43
N ALA A 223 -18.12 23.54 24.61
CA ALA A 223 -19.35 22.98 25.19
C ALA A 223 -20.06 21.95 24.28
N LYS A 224 -19.63 21.81 23.01
CA LYS A 224 -20.26 20.94 22.02
C LYS A 224 -19.58 19.57 21.85
N ILE A 225 -18.47 19.32 22.55
CA ILE A 225 -17.82 18.00 22.51
C ILE A 225 -18.74 16.94 23.14
N SER A 226 -18.66 15.71 22.66
CA SER A 226 -19.44 14.61 23.22
C SER A 226 -19.07 14.33 24.69
N ALA A 227 -19.97 13.71 25.44
CA ALA A 227 -19.69 13.33 26.83
C ALA A 227 -18.51 12.34 26.93
N GLU A 228 -18.45 11.40 25.98
CA GLU A 228 -17.38 10.42 25.83
C GLU A 228 -16.02 11.09 25.52
N GLU A 229 -15.98 12.04 24.58
CA GLU A 229 -14.75 12.79 24.30
C GLU A 229 -14.32 13.58 25.54
N ARG A 230 -15.26 14.21 26.25
CA ARG A 230 -14.96 14.97 27.47
C ARG A 230 -14.35 14.09 28.55
N GLU A 231 -14.98 12.95 28.85
CA GLU A 231 -14.48 11.99 29.83
C GLU A 231 -13.07 11.52 29.48
N MET A 232 -12.83 11.17 28.22
CA MET A 232 -11.50 10.79 27.73
C MET A 232 -10.48 11.91 27.93
N LEU A 233 -10.81 13.16 27.55
CA LEU A 233 -9.88 14.29 27.65
C LEU A 233 -9.54 14.66 29.10
N GLU A 234 -10.48 14.48 30.04
CA GLU A 234 -10.26 14.73 31.47
C GLU A 234 -9.22 13.78 32.09
N GLU A 235 -8.93 12.63 31.48
CA GLU A 235 -7.85 11.72 31.90
C GLU A 235 -6.44 12.32 31.67
N PHE A 236 -6.31 13.34 30.81
CA PHE A 236 -5.03 13.89 30.33
C PHE A 236 -4.75 15.33 30.80
N VAL A 237 -5.50 15.84 31.78
CA VAL A 237 -5.36 17.20 32.33
C VAL A 237 -4.64 17.25 33.67
#